data_AF-A0AAF0F445-F1
#
_entry.id   AF-A0AAF0F445-F1
#
_cell.length_a   1.000
_cell.length_b   1.000
_cell.length_c   1.000
_cell.angle_alpha   90.00
_cell.angle_beta   90.00
_cell.angle_gamma   90.00
#
_symmetry.space_group_name_H-M   'P 1'
#
loop_
_entity.id
_entity.type
_entity.pdbx_description
1 polymer ?
#
loop_
_entity_poly.entity_id
_entity_poly.type
_entity_poly.pdbx_seq_one_letter_code
_entity_poly.pdbx_strand_id
1 'polypeptide(L)'
;MVEVSTKVEQGDAPLHLDIGLLASFDYNPLDLKKYKKDREELLRERTRNATQYLVNAIFQQPISRSASYGPLASLPPFTSLVPREKPLPKPKPLTKWEKFARKKGISKKRKDRMVYDEERKEWVPRWGYQGANKSLENQWLVEVPTGAEDDFRPDKEAAKKRKELRKKNEVQHQRNLAHAGTANANAPATSAPKPGALGSGVASRSARKAELEAGTLRAKGSTASMGRFDKNLEGESKPRGVKRSFRPNELDVSSERAANLALLSKIDKGGANLNMRKAIKHASNAQGSKSMVQRTERERSSKRRK
;
A
#
# COMPACT_ATOMS: atom_id res chain seq x y z
N MET A 1 8.82 -26.45 57.28
CA MET A 1 8.49 -25.71 56.04
C MET A 1 7.01 -25.35 56.12
N VAL A 2 6.59 -24.16 55.69
CA VAL A 2 5.16 -23.83 55.61
C VAL A 2 4.61 -24.51 54.36
N GLU A 3 3.56 -25.32 54.49
CA GLU A 3 2.88 -25.91 53.34
C GLU A 3 2.10 -24.84 52.58
N VAL A 4 2.68 -24.36 51.47
CA VAL A 4 2.02 -23.38 50.59
C VAL A 4 1.08 -24.13 49.65
N SER A 5 -0.23 -23.98 49.85
CA SER A 5 -1.24 -24.57 48.98
C SER A 5 -1.19 -23.99 47.56
N THR A 6 -1.09 -24.87 46.57
CA THR A 6 -1.18 -24.53 45.14
C THR A 6 -2.61 -24.64 44.58
N LYS A 7 -3.58 -25.01 45.42
CA LYS A 7 -5.00 -25.09 45.05
C LYS A 7 -5.56 -23.67 44.83
N VAL A 8 -6.41 -23.56 43.81
CA VAL A 8 -7.06 -22.32 43.37
C VAL A 8 -8.52 -22.36 43.77
N GLU A 9 -9.00 -21.30 44.40
CA GLU A 9 -10.42 -21.13 44.72
C GLU A 9 -11.13 -20.58 43.47
N GLN A 10 -12.08 -21.32 42.90
CA GLN A 10 -12.68 -20.90 41.62
C GLN A 10 -13.85 -19.92 41.77
N GLY A 11 -14.40 -19.75 42.98
CA GLY A 11 -15.59 -18.93 43.21
C GLY A 11 -16.87 -19.61 42.70
N ASP A 12 -17.92 -18.81 42.48
CA ASP A 12 -19.22 -19.30 42.01
C ASP A 12 -19.21 -19.64 40.51
N ALA A 13 -18.40 -18.90 39.72
CA ALA A 13 -18.21 -19.11 38.29
C ALA A 13 -16.76 -19.52 38.00
N PRO A 14 -16.53 -20.60 37.23
CA PRO A 14 -15.18 -21.10 36.96
C PRO A 14 -14.34 -20.07 36.21
N LEU A 15 -13.05 -19.99 36.55
CA LEU A 15 -12.11 -19.13 35.84
C LEU A 15 -11.91 -19.68 34.41
N HIS A 16 -12.09 -18.82 33.41
CA HIS A 16 -11.80 -19.15 32.03
C HIS A 16 -10.33 -18.81 31.71
N LEU A 17 -9.65 -19.67 30.94
CA LEU A 17 -8.26 -19.46 30.51
C LEU A 17 -8.17 -19.48 28.98
N ASP A 18 -7.39 -18.55 28.44
CA ASP A 18 -6.84 -18.66 27.08
C ASP A 18 -5.34 -18.88 27.22
N ILE A 19 -4.94 -20.15 27.32
CA ILE A 19 -3.53 -20.56 27.52
C ILE A 19 -2.66 -20.12 26.34
N GLY A 20 -3.21 -20.07 25.13
CA GLY A 20 -2.49 -19.57 23.96
C GLY A 20 -2.13 -18.09 24.12
N LEU A 21 -3.08 -17.27 24.59
CA LEU A 21 -2.87 -15.84 24.83
C LEU A 21 -2.21 -15.54 26.19
N LEU A 22 -1.93 -16.56 27.00
CA LEU A 22 -1.47 -16.46 28.39
C LEU A 22 -2.40 -15.56 29.24
N ALA A 23 -3.71 -15.65 29.00
CA ALA A 23 -4.72 -14.81 29.63
C ALA A 23 -5.62 -15.62 30.56
N SER A 24 -6.01 -15.02 31.68
CA SER A 24 -7.04 -15.53 32.58
C SER A 24 -8.21 -14.53 32.69
N PHE A 25 -9.42 -15.05 32.62
CA PHE A 25 -10.67 -14.31 32.68
C PHE A 25 -11.48 -14.80 33.87
N ASP A 26 -11.65 -13.90 34.85
CA ASP A 26 -12.37 -14.16 36.08
C ASP A 26 -13.64 -13.30 36.08
N TYR A 27 -14.79 -13.97 35.90
CA TYR A 27 -16.10 -13.34 35.79
C TYR A 27 -16.85 -13.20 37.12
N ASN A 28 -16.26 -13.63 38.24
CA ASN A 28 -16.91 -13.54 39.55
C ASN A 28 -17.17 -12.06 39.93
N PRO A 29 -18.24 -11.75 40.69
CA PRO A 29 -18.46 -10.38 41.16
C PRO A 29 -17.32 -9.88 42.07
N LEU A 30 -17.14 -8.56 42.18
CA LEU A 30 -16.24 -7.93 43.16
C LEU A 30 -17.02 -7.54 44.41
N ASP A 31 -16.53 -7.88 45.59
CA ASP A 31 -17.08 -7.37 46.85
C ASP A 31 -16.77 -5.88 46.99
N LEU A 32 -17.78 -5.05 46.69
CA LEU A 32 -17.70 -3.59 46.73
C LEU A 32 -17.38 -3.03 48.12
N LYS A 33 -17.68 -3.75 49.21
CA LYS A 33 -17.37 -3.30 50.58
C LYS A 33 -15.88 -3.48 50.85
N LYS A 34 -15.33 -4.67 50.58
CA LYS A 34 -13.89 -4.94 50.69
C LYS A 34 -13.08 -4.06 49.74
N TYR A 35 -13.52 -3.91 48.49
CA TYR A 35 -12.84 -3.08 47.48
C TYR A 35 -12.71 -1.60 47.89
N LYS A 36 -13.70 -1.05 48.60
CA LYS A 36 -13.64 0.33 49.12
C LYS A 36 -12.75 0.48 50.36
N LYS A 37 -12.59 -0.57 51.15
CA LYS A 37 -11.78 -0.57 52.38
C LYS A 37 -10.31 -0.83 52.06
N ASP A 38 -10.00 -1.99 51.48
CA ASP A 38 -8.66 -2.53 51.33
C ASP A 38 -8.41 -2.94 49.86
N ARG A 39 -8.46 -1.95 48.96
CA ARG A 39 -8.45 -2.15 47.49
C ARG A 39 -7.29 -3.01 46.98
N GLU A 40 -6.06 -2.65 47.36
CA GLU A 40 -4.84 -3.28 46.83
C GLU A 40 -4.70 -4.74 47.28
N GLU A 41 -5.11 -5.05 48.52
CA GLU A 41 -5.06 -6.39 49.06
C GLU A 41 -6.03 -7.32 48.33
N LEU A 42 -7.28 -6.91 48.17
CA LEU A 42 -8.29 -7.66 47.41
C LEU A 42 -7.86 -7.90 45.95
N LEU A 43 -7.29 -6.89 45.28
CA LEU A 43 -6.79 -7.03 43.91
C LEU A 43 -5.57 -7.97 43.85
N ARG A 44 -4.64 -7.89 44.80
CA ARG A 44 -3.47 -8.77 44.91
C ARG A 44 -3.87 -10.22 45.16
N GLU A 45 -4.80 -10.48 46.07
CA GLU A 45 -5.31 -11.83 46.36
C GLU A 45 -5.96 -12.47 45.14
N ARG A 46 -6.83 -11.71 44.46
CA ARG A 46 -7.57 -12.15 43.28
C ARG A 46 -6.65 -12.38 42.07
N THR A 47 -5.72 -11.47 41.80
CA THR A 47 -4.72 -11.65 40.72
C THR A 47 -3.75 -12.80 41.02
N ARG A 48 -3.32 -12.99 42.28
CA ARG A 48 -2.54 -14.17 42.71
C ARG A 48 -3.29 -15.47 42.41
N ASN A 49 -4.59 -15.53 42.73
CA ASN A 49 -5.40 -16.72 42.50
C ASN A 49 -5.55 -17.03 41.00
N ALA A 50 -5.85 -16.02 40.18
CA ALA A 50 -5.98 -16.17 38.73
C ALA A 50 -4.65 -16.49 38.02
N THR A 51 -3.53 -15.92 38.47
CA THR A 51 -2.19 -16.24 37.94
C THR A 51 -1.72 -17.63 38.38
N GLN A 52 -1.99 -18.06 39.62
CA GLN A 52 -1.72 -19.44 40.06
C GLN A 52 -2.45 -20.46 39.18
N TYR A 53 -3.71 -20.19 38.82
CA TYR A 53 -4.48 -21.08 37.94
C TYR A 53 -3.90 -21.16 36.52
N LEU A 54 -3.56 -20.01 35.93
CA LEU A 54 -2.91 -19.92 34.63
C LEU A 54 -1.56 -20.67 34.63
N VAL A 55 -0.73 -20.45 35.65
CA VAL A 55 0.58 -21.10 35.79
C VAL A 55 0.42 -22.62 35.94
N ASN A 56 -0.50 -23.09 36.78
CA ASN A 56 -0.81 -24.52 36.92
C ASN A 56 -1.22 -25.14 35.58
N ALA A 57 -2.04 -24.46 34.78
CA ALA A 57 -2.47 -24.93 33.46
C ALA A 57 -1.35 -24.92 32.40
N ILE A 58 -0.42 -23.96 32.46
CA ILE A 58 0.78 -23.92 31.60
C ILE A 58 1.72 -25.09 31.91
N PHE A 59 1.97 -25.39 33.19
CA PHE A 59 2.83 -26.52 33.58
C PHE A 59 2.23 -27.91 33.30
N GLN A 60 0.92 -27.98 33.03
CA GLN A 60 0.25 -29.20 32.53
C GLN A 60 0.39 -29.39 31.01
N GLN A 61 0.86 -28.38 30.26
CA GLN A 61 1.07 -28.51 28.81
C GLN A 61 2.28 -29.40 28.49
N PRO A 62 2.30 -30.09 27.33
CA PRO A 62 3.44 -30.93 26.95
C PRO A 62 4.72 -30.11 26.76
N ILE A 63 5.76 -30.46 27.52
CA ILE A 63 7.07 -29.80 27.50
C ILE A 63 8.02 -30.56 26.56
N SER A 64 8.44 -29.90 25.49
CA SER A 64 9.48 -30.38 24.58
C SER A 64 10.86 -29.89 25.01
N ARG A 65 11.85 -30.77 25.09
CA ARG A 65 13.24 -30.38 25.40
C ARG A 65 14.01 -30.10 24.11
N SER A 66 14.25 -28.83 23.83
CA SER A 66 15.10 -28.39 22.73
C SER A 66 16.57 -28.32 23.15
N ALA A 67 17.49 -28.75 22.29
CA ALA A 67 18.92 -28.73 22.60
C ALA A 67 19.50 -27.30 22.77
N SER A 68 18.93 -26.32 22.06
CA SER A 68 19.45 -24.94 22.04
C SER A 68 18.76 -23.99 23.02
N TYR A 69 17.50 -24.25 23.40
CA TYR A 69 16.68 -23.33 24.22
C TYR A 69 16.13 -23.97 25.49
N GLY A 70 16.47 -25.24 25.77
CA GLY A 70 15.99 -25.96 26.94
C GLY A 70 14.52 -26.41 26.83
N PRO A 71 13.81 -26.57 27.97
CA PRO A 71 12.43 -27.02 28.01
C PRO A 71 11.46 -25.91 27.55
N LEU A 72 10.66 -26.21 26.53
CA LEU A 72 9.64 -25.32 25.96
C LEU A 72 8.27 -25.99 26.06
N ALA A 73 7.28 -25.30 26.66
CA ALA A 73 5.90 -25.76 26.65
C ALA A 73 5.24 -25.53 25.28
N SER A 74 4.53 -26.52 24.75
CA SER A 74 3.72 -26.35 23.55
C SER A 74 2.34 -25.82 23.93
N LEU A 75 2.06 -24.57 23.58
CA LEU A 75 0.78 -23.92 23.89
C LEU A 75 -0.30 -24.27 22.84
N PRO A 76 -1.58 -24.39 23.24
CA PRO A 76 -2.69 -24.56 22.31
C PRO A 76 -2.92 -23.29 21.46
N PRO A 77 -3.67 -23.40 20.34
CA PRO A 77 -4.08 -22.23 19.57
C PRO A 77 -4.97 -21.29 20.40
N PHE A 78 -4.90 -19.99 20.11
CA PHE A 78 -5.71 -18.96 20.77
C PHE A 78 -7.21 -19.27 20.66
N THR A 79 -7.92 -19.19 21.79
CA THR A 79 -9.39 -19.34 21.81
C THR A 79 -10.09 -18.01 21.57
N SER A 80 -9.47 -16.90 22.00
CA SER A 80 -9.99 -15.54 21.82
C SER A 80 -9.85 -15.07 20.37
N LEU A 81 -10.97 -14.78 19.71
CA LEU A 81 -10.99 -14.27 18.33
C LEU A 81 -10.64 -12.77 18.29
N VAL A 82 -9.37 -12.47 17.99
CA VAL A 82 -8.88 -11.09 17.82
C VAL A 82 -9.08 -10.61 16.36
N PRO A 83 -9.56 -9.37 16.12
CA PRO A 83 -9.70 -8.84 14.76
C PRO A 83 -8.33 -8.69 14.08
N ARG A 84 -8.28 -8.99 12.77
CA ARG A 84 -7.06 -8.86 11.97
C ARG A 84 -6.75 -7.39 11.67
N GLU A 85 -5.48 -7.00 11.83
CA GLU A 85 -4.95 -5.71 11.36
C GLU A 85 -5.17 -5.50 9.85
N LYS A 86 -4.99 -6.57 9.06
CA LYS A 86 -5.07 -6.53 7.58
C LYS A 86 -6.14 -7.51 7.07
N PRO A 87 -6.92 -7.11 6.04
CA PRO A 87 -7.90 -8.01 5.42
C PRO A 87 -7.21 -9.24 4.84
N LEU A 88 -7.98 -10.31 4.60
CA LEU A 88 -7.46 -11.50 3.94
C LEU A 88 -6.92 -11.13 2.55
N PRO A 89 -5.79 -11.72 2.11
CA PRO A 89 -5.24 -11.45 0.79
C PRO A 89 -6.26 -11.86 -0.28
N LYS A 90 -6.72 -10.89 -1.07
CA LYS A 90 -7.71 -11.15 -2.14
C LYS A 90 -7.14 -12.20 -3.12
N PRO A 91 -7.95 -13.18 -3.56
CA PRO A 91 -7.50 -14.16 -4.53
C PRO A 91 -7.08 -13.45 -5.82
N LYS A 92 -5.94 -13.86 -6.40
CA LYS A 92 -5.38 -13.20 -7.59
C LYS A 92 -6.39 -13.32 -8.76
N PRO A 93 -6.81 -12.21 -9.39
CA PRO A 93 -7.74 -12.26 -10.50
C PRO A 93 -7.07 -12.94 -11.71
N LEU A 94 -7.77 -13.88 -12.35
CA LEU A 94 -7.22 -14.64 -13.47
C LEU A 94 -6.83 -13.71 -14.62
N THR A 95 -5.61 -13.87 -15.11
CA THR A 95 -5.08 -13.18 -16.28
C THR A 95 -5.84 -13.56 -17.56
N LYS A 96 -5.68 -12.77 -18.62
CA LYS A 96 -6.31 -13.09 -19.93
C LYS A 96 -5.88 -14.47 -20.46
N TRP A 97 -4.63 -14.86 -20.23
CA TRP A 97 -4.12 -16.17 -20.65
C TRP A 97 -4.71 -17.31 -19.81
N GLU A 98 -4.79 -17.19 -18.48
CA GLU A 98 -5.37 -18.23 -17.62
C GLU A 98 -6.87 -18.42 -17.90
N LYS A 99 -7.61 -17.34 -18.17
CA LYS A 99 -9.00 -17.40 -18.62
C LYS A 99 -9.14 -18.19 -19.93
N PHE A 100 -8.25 -17.95 -20.89
CA PHE A 100 -8.22 -18.68 -22.17
C PHE A 100 -7.82 -20.15 -21.98
N ALA A 101 -6.74 -20.42 -21.24
CA ALA A 101 -6.24 -21.75 -20.95
C ALA A 101 -7.31 -22.60 -20.26
N ARG A 102 -7.99 -22.06 -19.23
CA ARG A 102 -9.11 -22.73 -18.56
C ARG A 102 -10.28 -23.02 -19.51
N LYS A 103 -10.66 -22.06 -20.37
CA LYS A 103 -11.73 -22.28 -21.38
C LYS A 103 -11.36 -23.33 -22.44
N LYS A 104 -10.07 -23.54 -22.70
CA LYS A 104 -9.56 -24.49 -23.70
C LYS A 104 -9.01 -25.80 -23.09
N GLY A 105 -9.11 -26.01 -21.77
CA GLY A 105 -8.54 -27.19 -21.10
C GLY A 105 -7.01 -27.29 -21.15
N ILE A 106 -6.30 -26.18 -21.43
CA ILE A 106 -4.84 -26.18 -21.57
C ILE A 106 -4.21 -26.24 -20.18
N SER A 107 -3.67 -27.40 -19.81
CA SER A 107 -2.93 -27.60 -18.57
C SER A 107 -1.48 -27.10 -18.64
N LYS A 108 -0.97 -26.60 -17.52
CA LYS A 108 0.42 -26.14 -17.41
C LYS A 108 1.35 -27.34 -17.22
N LYS A 109 2.02 -27.79 -18.29
CA LYS A 109 3.10 -28.78 -18.21
C LYS A 109 4.38 -28.15 -17.66
N ARG A 110 5.11 -28.87 -16.79
CA ARG A 110 6.49 -28.52 -16.40
C ARG A 110 7.38 -28.61 -17.65
N LYS A 111 8.35 -27.70 -17.75
CA LYS A 111 9.40 -27.71 -18.79
C LYS A 111 10.75 -27.69 -18.09
N ASP A 112 11.66 -28.58 -18.47
CA ASP A 112 12.96 -28.66 -17.83
C ASP A 112 13.93 -27.59 -18.31
N ARG A 113 14.88 -27.25 -17.43
CA ARG A 113 15.83 -26.15 -17.66
C ARG A 113 16.83 -26.48 -18.77
N MET A 114 17.27 -27.73 -18.85
CA MET A 114 18.21 -28.21 -19.86
C MET A 114 17.45 -28.72 -21.09
N VAL A 115 18.12 -28.69 -22.23
CA VAL A 115 17.72 -29.29 -23.51
C VAL A 115 18.98 -29.94 -24.08
N TYR A 116 18.85 -31.13 -24.64
CA TYR A 116 19.96 -31.78 -25.31
C TYR A 116 20.18 -31.10 -26.67
N ASP A 117 21.42 -30.71 -26.95
CA ASP A 117 21.85 -30.10 -28.20
C ASP A 117 22.54 -31.17 -29.04
N GLU A 118 21.91 -31.60 -30.14
CA GLU A 118 22.36 -32.74 -30.95
C GLU A 118 23.66 -32.46 -31.70
N GLU A 119 23.92 -31.20 -32.08
CA GLU A 119 25.14 -30.78 -32.77
C GLU A 119 26.36 -30.88 -31.83
N ARG A 120 26.18 -30.42 -30.59
CA ARG A 120 27.24 -30.36 -29.58
C ARG A 120 27.31 -31.63 -28.72
N LYS A 121 26.29 -32.48 -28.79
CA LYS A 121 26.06 -33.68 -27.97
C LYS A 121 26.04 -33.39 -26.46
N GLU A 122 25.69 -32.17 -26.07
CA GLU A 122 25.75 -31.65 -24.70
C GLU A 122 24.37 -31.21 -24.18
N TRP A 123 24.21 -31.19 -22.86
CA TRP A 123 23.04 -30.61 -22.22
C TRP A 123 23.21 -29.09 -22.06
N VAL A 124 22.52 -28.33 -22.91
CA VAL A 124 22.56 -26.86 -22.95
C VAL A 124 21.35 -26.27 -22.20
N PRO A 125 21.49 -25.17 -21.44
CA PRO A 125 20.34 -24.51 -20.82
C PRO A 125 19.42 -23.90 -21.87
N ARG A 126 18.10 -24.07 -21.71
CA ARG A 126 17.06 -23.54 -22.62
C ARG A 126 17.06 -22.00 -22.70
N TRP A 127 17.57 -21.35 -21.66
CA TRP A 127 17.76 -19.90 -21.55
C TRP A 127 18.85 -19.61 -20.49
N GLY A 128 19.60 -18.53 -20.66
CA GLY A 128 20.64 -18.10 -19.72
C GLY A 128 21.99 -17.86 -20.40
N TYR A 129 23.08 -18.17 -19.69
CA TYR A 129 24.43 -18.22 -20.25
C TYR A 129 24.52 -19.34 -21.30
N GLN A 130 25.08 -19.04 -22.48
CA GLN A 130 25.17 -19.94 -23.64
C GLN A 130 23.84 -20.67 -23.99
N GLY A 131 22.69 -20.04 -23.71
CA GLY A 131 21.40 -20.72 -23.85
C GLY A 131 21.00 -20.97 -25.30
N ALA A 132 20.32 -22.11 -25.54
CA ALA A 132 19.85 -22.54 -26.86
C ALA A 132 18.96 -21.50 -27.57
N ASN A 133 18.35 -20.57 -26.84
CA ASN A 133 17.57 -19.44 -27.38
C ASN A 133 18.39 -18.35 -28.11
N LYS A 134 19.71 -18.52 -28.20
CA LYS A 134 20.65 -17.64 -28.92
C LYS A 134 21.56 -18.37 -29.92
N SER A 135 21.33 -19.65 -30.24
CA SER A 135 22.17 -20.41 -31.17
C SER A 135 22.44 -19.63 -32.47
N LEU A 136 21.37 -19.18 -33.15
CA LEU A 136 21.43 -18.40 -34.39
C LEU A 136 22.12 -17.02 -34.27
N GLU A 137 22.27 -16.44 -33.07
CA GLU A 137 23.04 -15.20 -32.86
C GLU A 137 24.54 -15.45 -32.63
N ASN A 138 24.90 -16.67 -32.21
CA ASN A 138 26.27 -17.06 -31.90
C ASN A 138 26.90 -17.91 -33.02
N GLN A 139 26.12 -18.29 -34.03
CA GLN A 139 26.56 -19.11 -35.15
C GLN A 139 27.49 -18.28 -36.05
N TRP A 140 28.63 -18.87 -36.43
CA TRP A 140 29.69 -18.20 -37.20
C TRP A 140 29.30 -17.97 -38.67
N LEU A 141 28.33 -18.74 -39.18
CA LEU A 141 27.74 -18.64 -40.50
C LEU A 141 26.22 -18.82 -40.39
N VAL A 142 25.46 -17.94 -41.02
CA VAL A 142 23.99 -18.03 -41.09
C VAL A 142 23.59 -17.82 -42.55
N GLU A 143 22.82 -18.76 -43.10
CA GLU A 143 22.33 -18.70 -44.47
C GLU A 143 21.39 -17.51 -44.67
N VAL A 144 21.60 -16.75 -45.74
CA VAL A 144 20.75 -15.62 -46.14
C VAL A 144 19.74 -16.11 -47.19
N PRO A 145 18.43 -15.87 -47.02
CA PRO A 145 17.42 -16.24 -48.02
C PRO A 145 17.70 -15.60 -49.38
N THR A 146 17.55 -16.38 -50.46
CA THR A 146 17.68 -15.89 -51.84
C THR A 146 16.65 -14.79 -52.12
N GLY A 147 17.11 -13.57 -52.39
CA GLY A 147 16.26 -12.38 -52.59
C GLY A 147 16.14 -11.46 -51.38
N ALA A 148 16.96 -11.64 -50.33
CA ALA A 148 17.13 -10.62 -49.29
C ALA A 148 17.97 -9.43 -49.80
N GLU A 149 17.75 -8.25 -49.21
CA GLU A 149 18.56 -7.04 -49.44
C GLU A 149 20.03 -7.26 -49.05
N ASP A 150 20.98 -6.60 -49.73
CA ASP A 150 22.43 -6.76 -49.47
C ASP A 150 22.84 -6.44 -48.01
N ASP A 151 22.10 -5.55 -47.33
CA ASP A 151 22.30 -5.19 -45.92
C ASP A 151 21.60 -6.14 -44.92
N PHE A 152 20.95 -7.21 -45.38
CA PHE A 152 20.15 -8.11 -44.55
C PHE A 152 21.02 -8.93 -43.58
N ARG A 153 20.75 -8.75 -42.28
CA ARG A 153 21.51 -9.39 -41.19
C ARG A 153 20.61 -10.25 -40.29
N PRO A 154 20.56 -11.59 -40.50
CA PRO A 154 19.61 -12.48 -39.83
C PRO A 154 19.85 -12.59 -38.31
N ASP A 155 21.08 -12.42 -37.85
CA ASP A 155 21.46 -12.29 -36.43
C ASP A 155 20.75 -11.09 -35.76
N LYS A 156 20.83 -9.91 -36.41
CA LYS A 156 20.22 -8.67 -35.91
C LYS A 156 18.70 -8.72 -35.99
N GLU A 157 18.15 -9.37 -37.01
CA GLU A 157 16.72 -9.68 -37.14
C GLU A 157 16.21 -10.52 -35.96
N ALA A 158 16.88 -11.63 -35.64
CA ALA A 158 16.53 -12.48 -34.51
C ALA A 158 16.62 -11.72 -33.17
N ALA A 159 17.64 -10.88 -33.01
CA ALA A 159 17.78 -9.99 -31.85
C ALA A 159 16.63 -8.98 -31.73
N LYS A 160 16.22 -8.34 -32.85
CA LYS A 160 15.07 -7.41 -32.91
C LYS A 160 13.77 -8.15 -32.54
N LYS A 161 13.46 -9.25 -33.23
CA LYS A 161 12.27 -10.08 -33.01
C LYS A 161 12.16 -10.54 -31.54
N ARG A 162 13.27 -10.94 -30.91
CA ARG A 162 13.30 -11.30 -29.47
C ARG A 162 13.03 -10.09 -28.55
N LYS A 163 13.61 -8.93 -28.84
CA LYS A 163 13.38 -7.68 -28.09
C LYS A 163 11.91 -7.22 -28.21
N GLU A 164 11.30 -7.36 -29.38
CA GLU A 164 9.88 -7.06 -29.62
C GLU A 164 8.95 -7.99 -28.86
N LEU A 165 9.20 -9.31 -28.87
CA LEU A 165 8.45 -10.27 -28.07
C LEU A 165 8.54 -9.96 -26.56
N ARG A 166 9.72 -9.53 -26.07
CA ARG A 166 9.89 -9.08 -24.68
C ARG A 166 9.04 -7.84 -24.38
N LYS A 167 9.10 -6.81 -25.23
CA LYS A 167 8.28 -5.59 -25.11
C LYS A 167 6.78 -5.92 -25.14
N LYS A 168 6.35 -6.82 -26.03
CA LYS A 168 4.96 -7.28 -26.16
C LYS A 168 4.47 -8.01 -24.90
N ASN A 169 5.33 -8.84 -24.29
CA ASN A 169 5.03 -9.49 -23.01
C ASN A 169 4.89 -8.46 -21.88
N GLU A 170 5.84 -7.53 -21.75
CA GLU A 170 5.78 -6.48 -20.73
C GLU A 170 4.51 -5.61 -20.84
N VAL A 171 4.13 -5.19 -22.05
CA VAL A 171 2.88 -4.45 -22.28
C VAL A 171 1.64 -5.28 -21.94
N GLN A 172 1.66 -6.60 -22.18
CA GLN A 172 0.56 -7.50 -21.76
C GLN A 172 0.52 -7.69 -20.25
N HIS A 173 1.68 -7.78 -19.58
CA HIS A 173 1.82 -7.85 -18.14
C HIS A 173 1.24 -6.60 -17.46
N GLN A 174 1.65 -5.40 -17.92
CA GLN A 174 1.12 -4.12 -17.42
C GLN A 174 -0.40 -3.99 -17.62
N ARG A 175 -0.94 -4.41 -18.77
CA ARG A 175 -2.40 -4.47 -18.99
C ARG A 175 -3.10 -5.44 -18.03
N ASN A 176 -2.52 -6.62 -17.79
CA ASN A 176 -3.06 -7.57 -16.81
C ASN A 176 -3.02 -6.99 -15.38
N LEU A 177 -1.95 -6.28 -14.99
CA LEU A 177 -1.85 -5.60 -13.70
C LEU A 177 -2.88 -4.46 -13.55
N ALA A 178 -3.10 -3.65 -14.59
CA ALA A 178 -4.14 -2.61 -14.59
C ALA A 178 -5.55 -3.22 -14.46
N HIS A 179 -5.82 -4.33 -15.15
CA HIS A 179 -7.06 -5.09 -14.97
C HIS A 179 -7.18 -5.73 -13.58
N ALA A 180 -6.07 -6.16 -12.97
CA ALA A 180 -6.06 -6.69 -11.61
C ALA A 180 -6.33 -5.60 -10.56
N GLY A 181 -5.72 -4.41 -10.72
CA GLY A 181 -5.95 -3.26 -9.84
C GLY A 181 -7.39 -2.78 -9.87
N THR A 182 -7.97 -2.64 -11.08
CA THR A 182 -9.40 -2.27 -11.24
C THR A 182 -10.35 -3.35 -10.72
N ALA A 183 -10.05 -4.64 -10.93
CA ALA A 183 -10.84 -5.73 -10.34
C ALA A 183 -10.75 -5.75 -8.80
N ASN A 184 -9.58 -5.44 -8.22
CA ASN A 184 -9.39 -5.37 -6.77
C ASN A 184 -10.11 -4.16 -6.14
N ALA A 185 -10.26 -3.05 -6.89
CA ALA A 185 -11.05 -1.88 -6.48
C ALA A 185 -12.56 -2.12 -6.58
N ASN A 186 -13.02 -2.86 -7.59
CA ASN A 186 -14.44 -3.18 -7.82
C ASN A 186 -14.91 -4.49 -7.13
N ALA A 187 -14.05 -5.18 -6.40
CA ALA A 187 -14.45 -6.36 -5.63
C ALA A 187 -15.40 -5.92 -4.50
N PRO A 188 -16.57 -6.55 -4.33
CA PRO A 188 -17.55 -6.13 -3.33
C PRO A 188 -16.93 -6.21 -1.94
N ALA A 189 -16.97 -5.10 -1.20
CA ALA A 189 -16.75 -5.13 0.23
C ALA A 189 -17.89 -5.95 0.85
N THR A 190 -17.56 -7.08 1.48
CA THR A 190 -18.53 -7.93 2.19
C THR A 190 -18.89 -7.32 3.53
N SER A 191 -19.61 -6.19 3.47
CA SER A 191 -20.41 -5.62 4.55
C SER A 191 -21.69 -5.04 3.91
N ALA A 192 -22.81 -5.14 4.62
CA ALA A 192 -24.16 -5.10 4.03
C ALA A 192 -24.43 -3.89 3.11
N PRO A 193 -25.11 -4.09 1.96
CA PRO A 193 -25.46 -3.00 1.05
C PRO A 193 -26.54 -2.13 1.67
N LYS A 194 -26.29 -0.82 1.82
CA LYS A 194 -27.38 0.15 2.02
C LYS A 194 -28.14 0.31 0.70
N PRO A 195 -29.46 0.07 0.65
CA PRO A 195 -30.25 0.32 -0.56
C PRO A 195 -30.40 1.83 -0.74
N GLY A 196 -29.81 2.40 -1.79
CA GLY A 196 -29.86 3.86 -1.99
C GLY A 196 -28.87 4.52 -2.95
N ALA A 197 -28.18 3.78 -3.82
CA ALA A 197 -27.49 4.36 -4.98
C ALA A 197 -27.29 3.30 -6.07
N LEU A 198 -27.99 3.47 -7.20
CA LEU A 198 -27.99 2.50 -8.30
C LEU A 198 -26.63 2.50 -9.05
N GLY A 199 -26.24 1.33 -9.54
CA GLY A 199 -24.89 1.13 -10.10
C GLY A 199 -24.63 1.88 -11.42
N SER A 200 -23.41 2.42 -11.54
CA SER A 200 -22.70 2.56 -12.82
C SER A 200 -21.21 2.69 -12.54
N GLY A 201 -20.34 2.35 -13.50
CA GLY A 201 -18.88 2.34 -13.35
C GLY A 201 -18.27 3.75 -13.29
N VAL A 202 -18.67 4.54 -12.29
CA VAL A 202 -18.35 5.97 -12.12
C VAL A 202 -17.38 6.14 -10.94
N ALA A 203 -16.27 5.40 -10.99
CA ALA A 203 -15.00 5.98 -10.56
C ALA A 203 -14.79 7.22 -11.46
N SER A 204 -14.92 8.40 -10.86
CA SER A 204 -15.92 9.34 -11.39
C SER A 204 -15.63 9.93 -12.78
N ARG A 205 -16.70 10.12 -13.57
CA ARG A 205 -16.65 10.91 -14.82
C ARG A 205 -16.09 12.32 -14.56
N SER A 206 -16.33 12.88 -13.38
CA SER A 206 -15.73 14.14 -12.92
C SER A 206 -14.23 14.02 -12.65
N ALA A 207 -13.74 12.96 -11.99
CA ALA A 207 -12.30 12.73 -11.81
C ALA A 207 -11.58 12.53 -13.15
N ARG A 208 -12.13 11.72 -14.05
CA ARG A 208 -11.55 11.50 -15.39
C ARG A 208 -11.61 12.77 -16.26
N LYS A 209 -12.68 13.57 -16.15
CA LYS A 209 -12.76 14.89 -16.77
C LYS A 209 -11.68 15.83 -16.22
N ALA A 210 -11.51 15.89 -14.89
CA ALA A 210 -10.51 16.72 -14.24
C ALA A 210 -9.06 16.29 -14.58
N GLU A 211 -8.80 14.99 -14.74
CA GLU A 211 -7.50 14.47 -15.19
C GLU A 211 -7.20 14.85 -16.65
N LEU A 212 -8.19 14.71 -17.55
CA LEU A 212 -8.07 15.15 -18.94
C LEU A 212 -7.86 16.67 -19.04
N GLU A 213 -8.62 17.45 -18.27
CA GLU A 213 -8.52 18.91 -18.18
C GLU A 213 -7.16 19.37 -17.61
N ALA A 214 -6.61 18.66 -16.61
CA ALA A 214 -5.26 18.90 -16.13
C ALA A 214 -4.19 18.51 -17.18
N GLY A 215 -4.44 17.46 -17.96
CA GLY A 215 -3.59 17.02 -19.06
C GLY A 215 -3.49 18.04 -20.19
N THR A 216 -4.63 18.56 -20.67
CA THR A 216 -4.64 19.61 -21.72
C THR A 216 -3.99 20.90 -21.25
N LEU A 217 -4.23 21.31 -20.00
CA LEU A 217 -3.56 22.48 -19.41
C LEU A 217 -2.03 22.29 -19.29
N ARG A 218 -1.55 21.09 -18.93
CA ARG A 218 -0.11 20.78 -18.91
C ARG A 218 0.49 20.77 -20.31
N ALA A 219 -0.20 20.19 -21.29
CA ALA A 219 0.24 20.14 -22.69
C ALA A 219 0.43 21.55 -23.27
N LYS A 220 -0.55 22.44 -23.09
CA LYS A 220 -0.45 23.85 -23.51
C LYS A 220 0.70 24.62 -22.83
N GLY A 221 1.02 24.27 -21.59
CA GLY A 221 2.21 24.81 -20.90
C GLY A 221 3.54 24.30 -21.46
N SER A 222 3.53 23.15 -22.13
CA SER A 222 4.71 22.51 -22.72
C SER A 222 4.91 22.86 -24.20
N THR A 223 3.84 23.17 -24.94
CA THR A 223 3.91 23.65 -26.34
C THR A 223 4.33 25.13 -26.44
N ALA A 224 4.31 25.88 -25.34
CA ALA A 224 4.68 27.30 -25.24
C ALA A 224 6.18 27.62 -25.49
N SER A 225 6.94 26.74 -26.13
CA SER A 225 8.32 27.03 -26.52
C SER A 225 8.37 28.14 -27.58
N MET A 226 9.35 29.04 -27.47
CA MET A 226 9.55 30.19 -28.38
C MET A 226 8.37 31.18 -28.49
N GLY A 227 7.42 31.18 -27.54
CA GLY A 227 6.34 32.17 -27.50
C GLY A 227 5.26 32.00 -28.58
N ARG A 228 5.15 30.80 -29.17
CA ARG A 228 3.97 30.39 -29.94
C ARG A 228 3.06 29.59 -29.01
N PHE A 229 1.79 29.98 -28.91
CA PHE A 229 0.80 29.34 -28.04
C PHE A 229 -0.31 28.73 -28.90
N ASP A 230 -0.77 27.53 -28.54
CA ASP A 230 -1.93 26.91 -29.19
C ASP A 230 -3.19 27.75 -28.97
N LYS A 231 -4.05 27.82 -30.00
CA LYS A 231 -5.34 28.50 -29.92
C LYS A 231 -6.24 27.76 -28.91
N ASN A 232 -7.00 28.52 -28.11
CA ASN A 232 -8.05 27.93 -27.28
C ASN A 232 -9.25 27.56 -28.15
N LEU A 233 -9.76 26.35 -27.98
CA LEU A 233 -10.96 25.82 -28.61
C LEU A 233 -12.19 26.14 -27.76
N GLU A 234 -13.36 26.15 -28.39
CA GLU A 234 -14.62 26.42 -27.72
C GLU A 234 -14.97 25.32 -26.70
N GLY A 235 -15.42 25.73 -25.51
CA GLY A 235 -15.72 24.81 -24.40
C GLY A 235 -14.53 24.42 -23.51
N GLU A 236 -13.29 24.79 -23.86
CA GLU A 236 -12.14 24.59 -22.98
C GLU A 236 -12.16 25.53 -21.76
N SER A 237 -11.75 25.03 -20.60
CA SER A 237 -11.66 25.86 -19.40
C SER A 237 -10.45 26.81 -19.47
N LYS A 238 -10.69 28.10 -19.26
CA LYS A 238 -9.62 29.10 -19.18
C LYS A 238 -8.74 28.82 -17.96
N PRO A 239 -7.39 28.73 -18.08
CA PRO A 239 -6.50 28.48 -16.95
C PRO A 239 -6.64 29.57 -15.89
N ARG A 240 -7.32 29.26 -14.80
CA ARG A 240 -7.44 30.16 -13.65
C ARG A 240 -6.12 30.17 -12.89
N GLY A 241 -5.34 31.24 -13.05
CA GLY A 241 -4.08 31.42 -12.32
C GLY A 241 -4.28 31.30 -10.81
N VAL A 242 -3.42 30.54 -10.14
CA VAL A 242 -3.53 30.27 -8.70
C VAL A 242 -3.42 31.58 -7.89
N LYS A 243 -4.37 31.79 -6.97
CA LYS A 243 -4.51 33.04 -6.17
C LYS A 243 -4.26 32.86 -4.65
N ARG A 244 -3.49 31.86 -4.19
CA ARG A 244 -3.27 31.60 -2.73
C ARG A 244 -1.87 31.09 -2.32
N SER A 245 -1.10 31.86 -1.54
CA SER A 245 0.33 31.62 -1.23
C SER A 245 0.51 31.29 0.22
N PHE A 246 1.02 30.09 0.44
CA PHE A 246 1.43 29.63 1.74
C PHE A 246 2.61 30.45 2.22
N ARG A 247 2.55 30.84 3.50
CA ARG A 247 3.74 31.30 4.22
C ARG A 247 4.69 30.11 4.38
N PRO A 248 6.01 30.32 4.50
CA PRO A 248 6.92 29.23 4.86
C PRO A 248 6.48 28.61 6.20
N ASN A 249 6.73 27.31 6.37
CA ASN A 249 6.43 26.59 7.62
C ASN A 249 7.37 27.00 8.77
N GLU A 250 8.49 27.64 8.44
CA GLU A 250 9.48 28.16 9.38
C GLU A 250 9.43 29.68 9.31
N LEU A 251 9.02 30.31 10.41
CA LEU A 251 8.99 31.74 10.61
C LEU A 251 9.68 32.08 11.93
N ASP A 252 10.22 33.29 12.05
CA ASP A 252 10.79 33.75 13.31
C ASP A 252 9.68 33.90 14.38
N VAL A 253 10.01 33.50 15.62
CA VAL A 253 9.08 33.43 16.76
C VAL A 253 8.45 34.79 17.06
N SER A 254 9.18 35.89 16.83
CA SER A 254 8.64 37.25 16.96
C SER A 254 7.49 37.50 15.98
N SER A 255 7.69 37.11 14.72
CA SER A 255 6.71 37.28 13.65
C SER A 255 5.46 36.41 13.82
N GLU A 256 5.61 35.20 14.37
CA GLU A 256 4.49 34.33 14.72
C GLU A 256 3.68 34.89 15.90
N ARG A 257 4.36 35.31 16.98
CA ARG A 257 3.72 35.93 18.15
C ARG A 257 2.93 37.18 17.76
N ALA A 258 3.50 38.03 16.91
CA ALA A 258 2.80 39.21 16.38
C ALA A 258 1.56 38.85 15.54
N ALA A 259 1.65 37.82 14.69
CA ALA A 259 0.50 37.35 13.90
C ALA A 259 -0.62 36.76 14.77
N ASN A 260 -0.26 36.04 15.83
CA ASN A 260 -1.20 35.44 16.79
C ASN A 260 -1.87 36.51 17.67
N LEU A 261 -1.14 37.52 18.14
CA LEU A 261 -1.73 38.69 18.83
C LEU A 261 -2.63 39.52 17.92
N ALA A 262 -2.26 39.69 16.64
CA ALA A 262 -3.11 40.35 15.64
C ALA A 262 -4.37 39.54 15.26
N LEU A 263 -4.43 38.25 15.61
CA LEU A 263 -5.63 37.42 15.54
C LEU A 263 -6.47 37.54 16.81
N LEU A 264 -5.87 37.39 17.98
CA LEU A 264 -6.55 37.53 19.28
C LEU A 264 -7.25 38.88 19.41
N SER A 265 -6.57 39.99 19.12
CA SER A 265 -7.14 41.35 19.12
C SER A 265 -8.27 41.60 18.10
N LYS A 266 -8.49 40.68 17.14
CA LYS A 266 -9.62 40.71 16.20
C LYS A 266 -10.74 39.74 16.58
N ILE A 267 -10.41 38.69 17.33
CA ILE A 267 -11.38 37.77 17.95
C ILE A 267 -12.07 38.48 19.12
N ASP A 268 -11.30 39.17 19.96
CA ASP A 268 -11.76 39.94 21.12
C ASP A 268 -12.77 41.06 20.75
N LYS A 269 -12.61 41.65 19.55
CA LYS A 269 -13.54 42.63 18.98
C LYS A 269 -14.81 42.01 18.38
N GLY A 270 -14.98 40.69 18.44
CA GLY A 270 -16.14 39.96 17.92
C GLY A 270 -16.89 39.25 19.05
N GLY A 271 -18.02 39.82 19.48
CA GLY A 271 -18.84 39.26 20.56
C GLY A 271 -19.27 37.79 20.36
N ALA A 272 -19.65 37.16 21.47
CA ALA A 272 -19.61 35.72 21.80
C ALA A 272 -20.02 34.64 20.76
N ASN A 273 -20.61 34.97 19.62
CA ASN A 273 -21.02 34.01 18.58
C ASN A 273 -19.96 33.89 17.44
N LEU A 274 -18.83 33.27 17.77
CA LEU A 274 -17.69 33.09 16.85
C LEU A 274 -17.95 32.04 15.75
N ASN A 275 -18.34 32.53 14.57
CA ASN A 275 -18.43 31.71 13.36
C ASN A 275 -17.03 31.28 12.87
N MET A 276 -16.60 30.06 13.21
CA MET A 276 -15.27 29.50 12.85
C MET A 276 -14.88 29.69 11.38
N ARG A 277 -15.83 29.51 10.45
CA ARG A 277 -15.62 29.67 9.00
C ARG A 277 -15.25 31.10 8.60
N LYS A 278 -15.72 32.10 9.36
CA LYS A 278 -15.41 33.53 9.18
C LYS A 278 -14.02 33.83 9.77
N ALA A 279 -13.70 33.30 10.94
CA ALA A 279 -12.37 33.42 11.56
C ALA A 279 -11.25 32.88 10.64
N ILE A 280 -11.43 31.69 10.05
CA ILE A 280 -10.47 31.09 9.10
C ILE A 280 -10.27 31.97 7.84
N LYS A 281 -11.34 32.62 7.36
CA LYS A 281 -11.27 33.56 6.22
C LYS A 281 -10.44 34.81 6.55
N HIS A 282 -10.58 35.35 7.76
CA HIS A 282 -9.81 36.51 8.22
C HIS A 282 -8.35 36.15 8.55
N ALA A 283 -8.08 35.00 9.19
CA ALA A 283 -6.73 34.54 9.48
C ALA A 283 -5.88 34.31 8.22
N SER A 284 -6.50 33.83 7.15
CA SER A 284 -5.81 33.48 5.89
C SER A 284 -5.69 34.64 4.90
N ASN A 285 -6.23 35.83 5.21
CA ASN A 285 -6.27 37.04 4.36
C ASN A 285 -6.68 36.80 2.88
N ALA A 286 -7.32 35.66 2.57
CA ALA A 286 -7.70 35.21 1.23
C ALA A 286 -6.58 35.20 0.14
N GLN A 287 -5.28 35.17 0.51
CA GLN A 287 -4.22 35.76 -0.35
C GLN A 287 -3.16 34.84 -0.98
N GLY A 288 -2.63 35.32 -2.12
CA GLY A 288 -1.51 34.87 -2.96
C GLY A 288 -1.86 34.79 -4.46
N SER A 289 -1.24 33.93 -5.28
CA SER A 289 0.07 33.28 -5.13
C SER A 289 0.81 33.28 -6.44
N LYS A 290 2.13 33.16 -6.34
CA LYS A 290 3.07 32.71 -7.38
C LYS A 290 4.54 32.96 -7.01
N SER A 291 4.86 33.21 -5.75
CA SER A 291 6.22 33.54 -5.30
C SER A 291 7.25 32.45 -5.59
N MET A 292 6.87 31.16 -5.58
CA MET A 292 7.83 30.08 -5.78
C MET A 292 8.30 29.93 -7.23
N VAL A 293 7.40 30.05 -8.21
CA VAL A 293 7.76 29.94 -9.64
C VAL A 293 8.61 31.14 -10.09
N GLN A 294 8.19 32.36 -9.74
CA GLN A 294 8.94 33.56 -10.11
C GLN A 294 10.30 33.68 -9.43
N ARG A 295 10.50 33.10 -8.23
CA ARG A 295 11.82 33.09 -7.58
C ARG A 295 12.77 32.14 -8.30
N THR A 296 12.31 30.94 -8.67
CA THR A 296 13.11 30.00 -9.49
C THR A 296 13.41 30.51 -10.90
N GLU A 297 12.52 31.31 -11.51
CA GLU A 297 12.79 31.95 -12.80
C GLU A 297 13.78 33.12 -12.67
N ARG A 298 13.67 33.94 -11.61
CA ARG A 298 14.62 35.04 -11.35
C ARG A 298 16.04 34.53 -11.04
N GLU A 299 16.20 33.48 -10.23
CA GLU A 299 17.51 32.85 -9.98
C GLU A 299 18.10 32.18 -11.22
N ARG A 300 17.26 31.60 -12.10
CA ARG A 300 17.73 31.07 -13.39
C ARG A 300 18.09 32.18 -14.39
N SER A 301 17.48 33.35 -14.29
CA SER A 301 17.84 34.52 -15.13
C SER A 301 19.13 35.21 -14.67
N SER A 302 19.40 35.31 -13.36
CA SER A 302 20.63 35.94 -12.85
C SER A 302 21.88 35.09 -13.11
N LYS A 303 21.76 33.76 -13.11
CA LYS A 303 22.84 32.83 -13.51
C LYS A 303 23.14 32.76 -15.01
N ARG A 304 22.39 33.47 -15.87
CA ARG A 304 22.67 33.61 -17.32
C ARG A 304 23.16 35.02 -17.71
N ARG A 305 23.49 35.85 -16.71
CA ARG A 305 24.14 37.17 -16.87
C ARG A 305 25.35 37.29 -15.93
N LYS A 306 26.33 36.42 -16.16
CA LYS A 306 27.75 36.56 -15.85
C LYS A 306 28.54 35.75 -16.87
#